data_AF-A0A924ERH3-F1
#
_entry.id   AF-A0A924ERH3-F1
#
_cell.length_a   1.000
_cell.length_b   1.000
_cell.length_c   1.000
_cell.angle_alpha   90.00
_cell.angle_beta   90.00
_cell.angle_gamma   90.00
#
_symmetry.space_group_name_H-M   'P 1'
#
loop_
_entity.id
_entity.type
_entity.pdbx_description
1 polymer ?
#
loop_
_entity_poly.entity_id
_entity_poly.type
_entity_poly.pdbx_seq_one_letter_code
_entity_poly.pdbx_strand_id
1 'polypeptide(L)'
;MTKSFLLIITLICGLFSAQQNTYYQQHAKYKMDIDVNAANYTYEGKQFLEYTNNSPDELNVVYFHLYWNAFKPGSMMDQRVQFQGKTGDSRLNVNGVSRLASIPKDQEGAQNIHWIKQNGKLLKFEIQETIMKVYLDKNINPNSSTNFTMEWDANIPM
;
A
#
# COMPACT_ATOMS: atom_id res chain seq x y z
N MET A 1 58.47 -11.41 5.65
CA MET A 1 57.34 -10.49 5.38
C MET A 1 56.17 -11.23 4.71
N THR A 2 55.65 -12.32 5.28
CA THR A 2 54.79 -13.24 4.50
C THR A 2 53.49 -13.67 5.18
N LYS A 3 53.41 -13.68 6.51
CA LYS A 3 52.18 -14.10 7.23
C LYS A 3 51.26 -12.93 7.64
N SER A 4 51.82 -11.83 8.14
CA SER A 4 51.02 -10.63 8.49
C SER A 4 50.43 -9.92 7.28
N PHE A 5 51.09 -9.97 6.12
CA PHE A 5 50.60 -9.37 4.89
C PHE A 5 49.39 -10.15 4.33
N LEU A 6 49.44 -11.49 4.40
CA LEU A 6 48.30 -12.33 4.04
C LEU A 6 47.10 -12.05 4.95
N LEU A 7 47.31 -11.92 6.27
CA LEU A 7 46.23 -11.67 7.24
C LEU A 7 45.52 -10.32 7.01
N ILE A 8 46.28 -9.30 6.61
CA ILE A 8 45.75 -7.97 6.27
C ILE A 8 44.93 -8.03 4.97
N ILE A 9 45.36 -8.81 3.98
CA ILE A 9 44.62 -9.01 2.72
C ILE A 9 43.30 -9.74 2.97
N THR A 10 43.28 -10.79 3.81
CA THR A 10 42.03 -11.50 4.15
C THR A 10 41.06 -10.60 4.92
N LEU A 11 41.56 -9.74 5.80
CA LEU A 11 40.73 -8.80 6.56
C LEU A 11 40.10 -7.73 5.64
N ILE A 12 40.85 -7.25 4.64
CA ILE A 12 40.36 -6.27 3.65
C ILE A 12 39.31 -6.91 2.72
N CYS A 13 39.50 -8.14 2.26
CA CYS A 13 38.50 -8.84 1.44
C CYS A 13 37.20 -9.15 2.20
N GLY A 14 37.27 -9.44 3.51
CA GLY A 14 36.08 -9.65 4.34
C GLY A 14 35.20 -8.41 4.51
N LEU A 15 35.77 -7.21 4.40
CA LEU A 15 35.04 -5.94 4.49
C LEU A 15 34.26 -5.60 3.20
N PHE A 16 34.66 -6.14 2.04
CA PHE A 16 33.92 -5.94 0.78
C PHE A 16 32.67 -6.82 0.66
N SER A 17 32.68 -8.02 1.25
CA SER A 17 31.49 -8.88 1.30
C SER A 17 30.43 -8.44 2.32
N ALA A 18 30.76 -7.46 3.18
CA ALA A 18 29.86 -6.90 4.18
C ALA A 18 29.00 -5.72 3.65
N GLN A 19 29.09 -5.38 2.36
CA GLN A 19 28.38 -4.24 1.80
C GLN A 19 27.01 -4.62 1.22
N GLN A 20 25.98 -4.21 1.98
CA GLN A 20 24.62 -3.81 1.58
C GLN A 20 23.84 -4.72 0.61
N ASN A 21 22.70 -5.25 1.09
CA ASN A 21 21.63 -5.74 0.23
C ASN A 21 21.40 -4.73 -0.91
N THR A 22 21.44 -5.21 -2.16
CA THR A 22 21.14 -4.41 -3.33
C THR A 22 19.76 -3.77 -3.14
N TYR A 23 19.71 -2.44 -3.18
CA TYR A 23 18.44 -1.72 -3.11
C TYR A 23 17.56 -2.15 -4.29
N TYR A 24 16.34 -2.56 -3.99
CA TYR A 24 15.34 -2.91 -4.99
C TYR A 24 14.10 -2.04 -4.82
N GLN A 25 13.42 -1.79 -5.94
CA GLN A 25 12.13 -1.12 -5.97
C GLN A 25 11.17 -1.95 -6.82
N GLN A 26 9.97 -2.21 -6.30
CA GLN A 26 8.95 -2.93 -7.03
C GLN A 26 8.47 -2.12 -8.24
N HIS A 27 8.10 -2.80 -9.32
CA HIS A 27 7.56 -2.15 -10.51
C HIS A 27 6.09 -2.50 -10.69
N ALA A 28 5.27 -1.48 -10.92
CA ALA A 28 3.82 -1.62 -11.05
C ALA A 28 3.33 -0.77 -12.23
N LYS A 29 2.79 -1.45 -13.24
CA LYS A 29 2.25 -0.83 -14.44
C LYS A 29 0.74 -0.94 -14.43
N TYR A 30 0.09 0.20 -14.25
CA TYR A 30 -1.36 0.28 -14.14
C TYR A 30 -2.00 0.68 -15.47
N LYS A 31 -3.16 0.10 -15.73
CA LYS A 31 -4.18 0.64 -16.61
C LYS A 31 -5.48 0.65 -15.83
N MET A 32 -6.15 1.80 -15.76
CA MET A 32 -7.41 1.95 -15.04
C MET A 32 -8.44 2.62 -15.93
N ASP A 33 -9.67 2.12 -15.86
CA ASP A 33 -10.86 2.76 -16.40
C ASP A 33 -11.70 3.21 -15.20
N ILE A 34 -11.90 4.52 -15.07
CA ILE A 34 -12.59 5.15 -13.93
C ILE A 34 -13.80 5.92 -14.44
N ASP A 35 -14.98 5.63 -13.89
CA ASP A 35 -16.20 6.39 -14.12
C ASP A 35 -16.51 7.25 -12.90
N VAL A 36 -16.53 8.57 -13.07
CA VAL A 36 -16.64 9.54 -11.97
C VAL A 36 -18.01 10.18 -11.99
N ASN A 37 -18.75 10.01 -10.89
CA ASN A 37 -19.98 10.74 -10.63
C ASN A 37 -19.69 11.93 -9.69
N ALA A 38 -19.35 13.07 -10.29
CA ALA A 38 -19.00 14.28 -9.56
C ALA A 38 -20.16 14.84 -8.71
N ALA A 39 -21.42 14.66 -9.14
CA ALA A 39 -22.58 15.15 -8.40
C ALA A 39 -22.77 14.39 -7.08
N ASN A 40 -22.44 13.10 -7.08
CA ASN A 40 -22.57 12.22 -5.92
C ASN A 40 -21.23 11.95 -5.21
N TYR A 41 -20.14 12.61 -5.61
CA TYR A 41 -18.79 12.40 -5.04
C TYR A 41 -18.35 10.93 -5.01
N THR A 42 -18.69 10.18 -6.06
CA THR A 42 -18.39 8.74 -6.16
C THR A 42 -17.64 8.42 -7.44
N TYR A 43 -16.94 7.30 -7.45
CA TYR A 43 -16.43 6.73 -8.69
C TYR A 43 -16.41 5.21 -8.65
N GLU A 44 -16.56 4.61 -9.83
CA GLU A 44 -16.36 3.18 -10.07
C GLU A 44 -15.03 2.99 -10.81
N GLY A 45 -14.30 1.93 -10.48
CA GLY A 45 -12.98 1.66 -11.02
C GLY A 45 -12.80 0.22 -11.47
N LYS A 46 -12.21 0.07 -12.65
CA LYS A 46 -11.67 -1.19 -13.16
C LYS A 46 -10.18 -1.01 -13.38
N GLN A 47 -9.38 -1.93 -12.84
CA GLN A 47 -7.93 -1.88 -12.90
C GLN A 47 -7.39 -3.15 -13.53
N PHE A 48 -6.40 -2.96 -14.38
CA PHE A 48 -5.41 -3.94 -14.73
C PHE A 48 -4.05 -3.48 -14.17
N LEU A 49 -3.33 -4.38 -13.51
CA LEU A 49 -2.00 -4.12 -12.96
C LEU A 49 -1.06 -5.24 -13.37
N GLU A 50 -0.01 -4.91 -14.12
CA GLU A 50 1.16 -5.78 -14.29
C GLU A 50 2.16 -5.42 -13.18
N TYR A 51 2.39 -6.34 -12.25
CA TYR A 51 3.26 -6.16 -11.10
C TYR A 51 4.50 -7.04 -11.22
N THR A 52 5.70 -6.45 -11.13
CA THR A 52 6.98 -7.14 -11.16
C THR A 52 7.58 -7.15 -9.77
N ASN A 53 7.89 -8.35 -9.28
CA ASN A 53 8.64 -8.52 -8.05
C ASN A 53 10.15 -8.34 -8.29
N ASN A 54 10.71 -7.23 -7.86
CA ASN A 54 12.14 -6.97 -7.91
C ASN A 54 12.87 -7.30 -6.59
N SER A 55 12.15 -7.81 -5.58
CA SER A 55 12.80 -8.25 -4.34
C SER A 55 13.57 -9.55 -4.57
N PRO A 56 14.60 -9.83 -3.74
CA PRO A 56 15.28 -11.13 -3.75
C PRO A 56 14.42 -12.26 -3.17
N ASP A 57 13.27 -11.92 -2.57
CA ASP A 57 12.39 -12.85 -1.87
C ASP A 57 11.16 -13.20 -2.72
N GLU A 58 10.63 -14.39 -2.52
CA GLU A 58 9.35 -14.79 -3.09
C GLU A 58 8.20 -14.10 -2.34
N LEU A 59 7.22 -13.55 -3.07
CA LEU A 59 6.04 -12.93 -2.48
C LEU A 59 4.87 -13.92 -2.48
N ASN A 60 4.23 -14.07 -1.32
CA ASN A 60 2.99 -14.82 -1.10
C ASN A 60 1.77 -13.91 -0.86
N VAL A 61 2.01 -12.63 -0.55
CA VAL A 61 0.99 -11.61 -0.34
C VAL A 61 1.40 -10.30 -1.00
N VAL A 62 0.42 -9.50 -1.40
CA VAL A 62 0.61 -8.10 -1.81
C VAL A 62 -0.35 -7.20 -1.05
N TYR A 63 0.03 -5.94 -0.90
CA TYR A 63 -0.75 -4.96 -0.16
C TYR A 63 -1.18 -3.82 -1.07
N PHE A 64 -2.43 -3.39 -0.93
CA PHE A 64 -2.97 -2.21 -1.58
C PHE A 64 -3.40 -1.18 -0.53
N HIS A 65 -3.25 0.09 -0.88
CA HIS A 65 -3.71 1.19 -0.04
C HIS A 65 -5.15 1.60 -0.39
N LEU A 66 -5.97 1.73 0.63
CA LEU A 66 -7.36 2.16 0.59
C LEU A 66 -7.51 3.46 1.40
N TYR A 67 -6.84 4.53 0.95
CA TYR A 67 -6.72 5.77 1.72
C TYR A 67 -8.05 6.43 2.07
N TRP A 68 -9.10 6.32 1.24
CA TRP A 68 -10.38 6.95 1.57
C TRP A 68 -11.01 6.40 2.85
N ASN A 69 -10.72 5.14 3.21
CA ASN A 69 -11.20 4.54 4.46
C ASN A 69 -10.71 5.26 5.73
N ALA A 70 -9.68 6.11 5.63
CA ALA A 70 -9.21 6.95 6.73
C ALA A 70 -10.16 8.11 7.07
N PHE A 71 -11.00 8.53 6.13
CA PHE A 71 -11.75 9.79 6.22
C PHE A 71 -13.19 9.55 6.67
N LYS A 72 -13.31 9.08 7.91
CA LYS A 72 -14.60 8.85 8.57
C LYS A 72 -14.43 8.89 10.09
N PRO A 73 -15.52 9.12 10.84
CA PRO A 73 -15.50 9.06 12.30
C PRO A 73 -14.99 7.71 12.81
N GLY A 74 -14.15 7.72 13.83
CA GLY A 74 -13.66 6.50 14.50
C GLY A 74 -12.55 5.75 13.76
N SER A 75 -12.14 6.19 12.56
CA SER A 75 -10.99 5.59 11.86
C SER A 75 -9.70 5.73 12.68
N MET A 76 -8.67 4.92 12.38
CA MET A 76 -7.35 5.10 13.01
C MET A 76 -6.76 6.50 12.77
N MET A 77 -7.10 7.14 11.65
CA MET A 77 -6.69 8.51 11.35
C MET A 77 -7.40 9.50 12.28
N ASP A 78 -8.71 9.38 12.45
CA ASP A 78 -9.50 10.21 13.35
C ASP A 78 -8.99 10.09 14.80
N GLN A 79 -8.83 8.87 15.29
CA GLN A 79 -8.30 8.60 16.63
C GLN A 79 -6.92 9.22 16.84
N ARG A 80 -6.03 9.12 15.84
CA ARG A 80 -4.70 9.73 15.90
C ARG A 80 -4.79 11.25 15.99
N VAL A 81 -5.61 11.89 15.17
CA VAL A 81 -5.78 13.35 15.17
C VAL A 81 -6.36 13.82 16.51
N GLN A 82 -7.36 13.12 17.04
CA GLN A 82 -7.93 13.41 18.37
C GLN A 82 -6.88 13.30 19.47
N PHE A 83 -6.04 12.24 19.45
CA PHE A 83 -4.97 12.05 20.43
C PHE A 83 -3.91 13.16 20.37
N GLN A 84 -3.57 13.64 19.16
CA GLN A 84 -2.63 14.74 18.99
C GLN A 84 -3.22 16.10 19.42
N GLY A 85 -4.55 16.25 19.37
CA GLY A 85 -5.22 17.50 19.72
C GLY A 85 -4.65 18.68 18.92
N LYS A 86 -4.24 19.75 19.61
CA LYS A 86 -3.75 20.99 18.97
C LYS A 86 -2.45 20.82 18.18
N THR A 87 -1.69 19.74 18.40
CA THR A 87 -0.45 19.46 17.64
C THR A 87 -0.70 18.55 16.44
N GLY A 88 -1.94 18.10 16.23
CA GLY A 88 -2.33 17.33 15.06
C GLY A 88 -2.23 18.14 13.77
N ASP A 89 -2.32 17.45 12.63
CA ASP A 89 -2.33 18.08 11.31
C ASP A 89 -3.44 19.15 11.23
N SER A 90 -3.06 20.41 11.01
CA SER A 90 -3.97 21.55 10.98
C SER A 90 -5.01 21.48 9.85
N ARG A 91 -4.79 20.63 8.84
CA ARG A 91 -5.78 20.35 7.80
C ARG A 91 -6.90 19.45 8.32
N LEU A 92 -6.63 18.63 9.34
CA LEU A 92 -7.53 17.62 9.87
C LEU A 92 -8.10 17.97 11.24
N ASN A 93 -7.65 19.05 11.88
CA ASN A 93 -8.20 19.52 13.14
C ASN A 93 -8.50 21.02 13.15
N VAL A 94 -9.49 21.41 13.95
CA VAL A 94 -9.80 22.81 14.26
C VAL A 94 -9.74 22.96 15.77
N ASN A 95 -8.83 23.80 16.27
CA ASN A 95 -8.62 24.04 17.70
C ASN A 95 -8.37 22.76 18.54
N GLY A 96 -7.75 21.73 17.93
CA GLY A 96 -7.49 20.45 18.56
C GLY A 96 -8.65 19.46 18.54
N VAL A 97 -9.73 19.77 17.82
CA VAL A 97 -10.85 18.85 17.56
C VAL A 97 -10.72 18.31 16.14
N SER A 98 -10.79 16.98 15.99
CA SER A 98 -10.73 16.33 14.68
C SER A 98 -11.92 16.72 13.81
N ARG A 99 -11.65 17.12 12.57
CA ARG A 99 -12.67 17.34 11.54
C ARG A 99 -13.31 16.02 11.09
N LEU A 100 -12.55 14.93 11.15
CA LEU A 100 -13.00 13.60 10.72
C LEU A 100 -14.10 13.05 11.62
N ALA A 101 -14.05 13.38 12.92
CA ALA A 101 -15.08 13.01 13.89
C ALA A 101 -16.46 13.62 13.59
N SER A 102 -16.51 14.67 12.75
CA SER A 102 -17.74 15.40 12.41
C SER A 102 -18.20 15.16 10.97
N ILE A 103 -17.53 14.29 10.21
CA ILE A 103 -17.94 13.96 8.83
C ILE A 103 -19.31 13.28 8.88
N PRO A 104 -20.31 13.81 8.14
CA PRO A 104 -21.60 13.14 7.98
C PRO A 104 -21.46 11.77 7.33
N LYS A 105 -22.32 10.83 7.69
CA LYS A 105 -22.22 9.43 7.23
C LYS A 105 -22.25 9.27 5.71
N ASP A 106 -22.99 10.15 5.02
CA ASP A 106 -23.11 10.21 3.56
C ASP A 106 -21.90 10.90 2.87
N GLN A 107 -20.98 11.47 3.65
CA GLN A 107 -19.76 12.15 3.20
C GLN A 107 -18.49 11.41 3.65
N GLU A 108 -18.64 10.23 4.27
CA GLU A 108 -17.52 9.39 4.65
C GLU A 108 -16.78 8.87 3.42
N GLY A 109 -15.45 8.89 3.52
CA GLY A 109 -14.58 8.26 2.54
C GLY A 109 -14.66 6.74 2.62
N ALA A 110 -14.74 6.09 1.46
CA ALA A 110 -14.74 4.64 1.36
C ALA A 110 -14.07 4.18 0.06
N GLN A 111 -13.37 3.06 0.13
CA GLN A 111 -12.97 2.25 -1.04
C GLN A 111 -13.42 0.82 -0.80
N ASN A 112 -14.42 0.41 -1.57
CA ASN A 112 -15.10 -0.87 -1.43
C ASN A 112 -14.62 -1.80 -2.55
N ILE A 113 -13.84 -2.81 -2.19
CA ILE A 113 -13.33 -3.76 -3.18
C ILE A 113 -14.37 -4.85 -3.42
N HIS A 114 -14.86 -4.97 -4.66
CA HIS A 114 -15.79 -6.02 -5.03
C HIS A 114 -15.07 -7.35 -5.24
N TRP A 115 -13.97 -7.32 -6.00
CA TRP A 115 -13.15 -8.51 -6.26
C TRP A 115 -11.77 -8.11 -6.78
N ILE A 116 -10.81 -9.03 -6.59
CA ILE A 116 -9.49 -8.98 -7.21
C ILE A 116 -9.11 -10.38 -7.71
N LYS A 117 -8.47 -10.45 -8.88
CA LYS A 117 -8.02 -11.68 -9.52
C LYS A 117 -6.53 -11.61 -9.85
N GLN A 118 -5.82 -12.72 -9.72
CA GLN A 118 -4.48 -12.92 -10.26
C GLN A 118 -4.56 -13.81 -11.49
N ASN A 119 -4.09 -13.34 -12.64
CA ASN A 119 -4.10 -14.10 -13.90
C ASN A 119 -5.49 -14.74 -14.20
N GLY A 120 -6.57 -14.02 -13.89
CA GLY A 120 -7.95 -14.47 -14.08
C GLY A 120 -8.58 -15.27 -12.93
N LYS A 121 -7.79 -15.70 -11.92
CA LYS A 121 -8.31 -16.45 -10.77
C LYS A 121 -8.62 -15.55 -9.58
N LEU A 122 -9.81 -15.72 -9.00
CA LEU A 122 -10.28 -14.93 -7.85
C LEU A 122 -9.40 -15.17 -6.62
N LEU A 123 -9.01 -14.10 -5.95
CA LEU A 123 -8.17 -14.13 -4.75
C LEU A 123 -8.98 -13.86 -3.49
N LYS A 124 -8.42 -14.29 -2.36
CA LYS A 124 -8.89 -13.88 -1.03
C LYS A 124 -8.14 -12.64 -0.58
N PHE A 125 -8.81 -11.78 0.17
CA PHE A 125 -8.20 -10.60 0.76
C PHE A 125 -8.85 -10.25 2.10
N GLU A 126 -8.10 -9.50 2.91
CA GLU A 126 -8.55 -8.93 4.18
C GLU A 126 -8.30 -7.42 4.13
N ILE A 127 -9.25 -6.63 4.65
CA ILE A 127 -9.11 -5.18 4.75
C ILE A 127 -9.03 -4.80 6.23
N GLN A 128 -8.00 -4.05 6.57
CA GLN A 128 -7.83 -3.42 7.88
C GLN A 128 -7.57 -1.93 7.65
N GLU A 129 -8.56 -1.11 7.97
CA GLU A 129 -8.51 0.35 7.78
C GLU A 129 -8.16 0.72 6.32
N THR A 130 -6.95 1.22 6.11
CA THR A 130 -6.44 1.69 4.82
C THR A 130 -5.56 0.68 4.11
N ILE A 131 -5.46 -0.55 4.63
CA ILE A 131 -4.60 -1.60 4.07
C ILE A 131 -5.47 -2.78 3.66
N MET A 132 -5.36 -3.17 2.40
CA MET A 132 -5.89 -4.42 1.87
C MET A 132 -4.74 -5.41 1.70
N LYS A 133 -4.78 -6.52 2.41
CA LYS A 133 -3.85 -7.65 2.27
C LYS A 133 -4.46 -8.68 1.34
N VAL A 134 -3.78 -8.97 0.24
CA VAL A 134 -4.25 -9.92 -0.79
C VAL A 134 -3.38 -11.16 -0.75
N TYR A 135 -4.03 -12.32 -0.61
CA TYR A 135 -3.38 -13.62 -0.63
C TYR A 135 -3.25 -14.08 -2.08
N LEU A 136 -2.01 -14.31 -2.53
CA LEU A 136 -1.73 -14.71 -3.90
C LEU A 136 -2.14 -16.16 -4.13
N ASP A 137 -2.67 -16.45 -5.32
CA ASP A 137 -2.94 -17.82 -5.74
C ASP A 137 -1.65 -18.53 -6.15
N LYS A 138 -0.79 -17.79 -6.86
CA LYS A 138 0.55 -18.20 -7.21
C LYS A 138 1.53 -17.15 -6.70
N ASN A 139 2.52 -17.61 -5.97
CA ASN A 139 3.60 -16.77 -5.49
C ASN A 139 4.33 -16.07 -6.65
N ILE A 140 4.87 -14.88 -6.38
CA ILE A 140 5.65 -14.11 -7.35
C ILE A 140 7.13 -14.25 -6.98
N ASN A 141 7.84 -15.06 -7.76
CA ASN A 141 9.28 -15.27 -7.59
C ASN A 141 10.07 -13.97 -7.84
N PRO A 142 11.32 -13.89 -7.35
CA PRO A 142 12.24 -12.81 -7.69
C PRO A 142 12.34 -12.59 -9.20
N ASN A 143 12.34 -11.33 -9.61
CA ASN A 143 12.41 -10.85 -11.00
C ASN A 143 11.31 -11.40 -11.93
N SER A 144 10.16 -11.79 -11.37
CA SER A 144 9.02 -12.27 -12.14
C SER A 144 7.81 -11.33 -12.02
N SER A 145 6.90 -11.43 -12.98
CA SER A 145 5.72 -10.57 -13.06
C SER A 145 4.42 -11.38 -12.99
N THR A 146 3.37 -10.71 -12.53
CA THR A 146 2.00 -11.25 -12.53
C THR A 146 1.00 -10.15 -12.89
N ASN A 147 -0.18 -10.56 -13.34
CA ASN A 147 -1.24 -9.62 -13.68
C ASN A 147 -2.38 -9.70 -12.65
N PHE A 148 -2.79 -8.53 -12.17
CA PHE A 148 -3.98 -8.36 -11.37
C PHE A 148 -5.07 -7.67 -12.16
N THR A 149 -6.32 -8.10 -11.92
CA THR A 149 -7.50 -7.33 -12.30
C THR A 149 -8.36 -7.09 -11.08
N MET A 150 -8.95 -5.92 -10.96
CA MET A 150 -9.73 -5.52 -9.78
C MET A 150 -10.89 -4.62 -10.20
N GLU A 151 -12.01 -4.76 -9.50
CA GLU A 151 -13.16 -3.87 -9.61
C GLU A 151 -13.55 -3.38 -8.21
N TRP A 152 -13.81 -2.08 -8.11
CA TRP A 152 -14.14 -1.41 -6.86
C TRP A 152 -14.94 -0.15 -7.12
N ASP A 153 -15.65 0.29 -6.09
CA ASP A 153 -16.25 1.62 -6.02
C ASP A 153 -15.66 2.41 -4.85
N ALA A 154 -15.86 3.72 -4.87
CA ALA A 154 -15.38 4.60 -3.82
C ALA A 154 -16.28 5.82 -3.62
N ASN A 155 -16.34 6.24 -2.36
CA ASN A 155 -16.87 7.53 -1.94
C ASN A 155 -15.69 8.46 -1.66
N ILE A 156 -15.69 9.63 -2.31
CA ILE A 156 -14.71 10.68 -2.05
C ILE A 156 -15.18 11.47 -0.83
N PRO A 157 -14.37 11.56 0.24
CA PRO A 157 -14.76 12.26 1.45
C PRO A 157 -14.90 13.76 1.21
N MET A 158 -15.86 14.39 1.90
CA MET A 158 -16.16 15.83 1.86
C MET A 158 -15.99 16.50 3.23
#